data_AF-A0A433A117-F1
#
_entry.id   AF-A0A433A117-F1
#
_cell.length_a   1.000
_cell.length_b   1.000
_cell.length_c   1.000
_cell.angle_alpha   90.00
_cell.angle_beta   90.00
_cell.angle_gamma   90.00
#
_symmetry.space_group_name_H-M   'P 1'
#
loop_
_entity.id
_entity.type
_entity.pdbx_description
1 polymer ?
#
loop_
_entity_poly.entity_id
_entity_poly.type
_entity_poly.pdbx_seq_one_letter_code
_entity_poly.pdbx_strand_id
1 'polypeptide(L)'
;MRCITLTPVISQTIKCRAAVAWEAAKPLTIEDIEVAPPQAHEVRIKILYTGVNSPLPSDSEGVFPVIFGHEGGGVVESVGEHVTNVAPGDHVIPLYTAECRECKFCKSGKTNLCGKVRATQGRGLMPDETSRFTCKGQQLFHYMGCSTFSEYTGTYSSFPVPKDLVRPVLNDCIISFSLPVKSPVVADVSVVKINPKAKLDSAALLGCGITTGFGAATRTAKVEEGSTVGRRECGCVGFGLVLLTGF
;
A
#
# COMPACT_ATOMS: atom_id res chain seq x y z
N MET A 1 -0.38 -30.81 26.40
CA MET A 1 -0.69 -30.20 25.10
C MET A 1 -2.12 -29.69 25.12
N ARG A 2 -2.33 -28.37 25.25
CA ARG A 2 -3.66 -27.78 25.05
C ARG A 2 -3.79 -27.46 23.57
N CYS A 3 -4.66 -28.21 22.88
CA CYS A 3 -5.09 -27.91 21.53
C CYS A 3 -5.89 -26.60 21.59
N ILE A 4 -5.26 -25.49 21.18
CA ILE A 4 -5.96 -24.22 21.00
C ILE A 4 -6.71 -24.36 19.68
N THR A 5 -7.95 -24.82 19.73
CA THR A 5 -8.88 -24.65 18.61
C THR A 5 -9.07 -23.15 18.40
N LEU A 6 -8.35 -22.60 17.43
CA LEU A 6 -8.60 -21.26 16.89
C LEU A 6 -10.00 -21.31 16.28
N THR A 7 -11.01 -20.82 17.00
CA THR A 7 -12.29 -20.49 16.38
C THR A 7 -12.00 -19.55 15.22
N PRO A 8 -12.38 -19.89 13.97
CA PRO A 8 -12.22 -18.97 12.87
C PRO A 8 -13.09 -17.76 13.21
N VAL A 9 -12.46 -16.60 13.39
CA VAL A 9 -13.20 -15.35 13.45
C VAL A 9 -13.79 -15.21 12.06
N ILE A 10 -15.06 -15.59 11.87
CA ILE A 10 -15.81 -15.30 10.65
C ILE A 10 -15.91 -13.79 10.62
N SER A 11 -14.94 -13.20 9.94
CA SER A 11 -14.85 -11.80 9.68
C SER A 11 -16.13 -11.39 8.95
N GLN A 12 -16.84 -10.39 9.46
CA GLN A 12 -18.06 -9.89 8.81
C GLN A 12 -17.70 -8.83 7.77
N THR A 13 -18.62 -8.59 6.82
CA THR A 13 -18.57 -7.40 5.99
C THR A 13 -18.55 -6.16 6.88
N ILE A 14 -17.66 -5.22 6.59
CA ILE A 14 -17.53 -3.97 7.31
C ILE A 14 -18.00 -2.82 6.45
N LYS A 15 -18.50 -1.76 7.09
CA LYS A 15 -18.77 -0.48 6.44
C LYS A 15 -17.71 0.52 6.83
N CYS A 16 -17.16 1.21 5.85
CA CYS A 16 -16.17 2.26 6.03
C CYS A 16 -16.25 3.31 4.93
N ARG A 17 -15.45 4.37 5.04
CA ARG A 17 -15.36 5.40 3.99
C ARG A 17 -14.20 5.10 3.06
N ALA A 18 -14.27 5.46 1.79
CA ALA A 18 -13.12 5.42 0.89
C ALA A 18 -13.14 6.60 -0.08
N ALA A 19 -11.96 7.01 -0.56
CA ALA A 19 -11.86 7.93 -1.69
C ALA A 19 -12.00 7.11 -2.99
N VAL A 20 -13.18 7.16 -3.58
CA VAL A 20 -13.55 6.41 -4.79
C VAL A 20 -13.31 7.28 -6.01
N ALA A 21 -12.62 6.72 -7.01
CA ALA A 21 -12.59 7.26 -8.34
C ALA A 21 -13.66 6.57 -9.19
N TRP A 22 -14.69 7.31 -9.57
CA TRP A 22 -15.76 6.77 -10.41
C TRP A 22 -15.38 6.72 -11.90
N GLU A 23 -14.56 7.68 -12.34
CA GLU A 23 -14.14 7.83 -13.73
C GLU A 23 -12.73 8.42 -13.81
N ALA A 24 -12.05 8.19 -14.93
CA ALA A 24 -10.75 8.77 -15.22
C ALA A 24 -10.80 10.31 -15.20
N ALA A 25 -9.76 10.93 -14.63
CA ALA A 25 -9.59 12.38 -14.55
C ALA A 25 -10.73 13.15 -13.84
N LYS A 26 -11.63 12.47 -13.12
CA LYS A 26 -12.59 13.11 -12.22
C LYS A 26 -12.03 13.19 -10.80
N PRO A 27 -12.45 14.19 -10.00
CA PRO A 27 -12.11 14.22 -8.58
C PRO A 27 -12.59 12.96 -7.86
N LEU A 28 -11.82 12.52 -6.87
CA LEU A 28 -12.24 11.45 -5.97
C LEU A 28 -13.43 11.92 -5.12
N THR A 29 -14.39 11.04 -4.89
CA THR A 29 -15.51 11.29 -3.98
C THR A 29 -15.34 10.42 -2.74
N ILE A 30 -15.66 10.97 -1.57
CA ILE A 30 -15.69 10.19 -0.33
C ILE A 30 -17.03 9.47 -0.25
N GLU A 31 -16.99 8.15 -0.25
CA GLU A 31 -18.17 7.28 -0.28
C GLU A 31 -18.16 6.32 0.90
N ASP A 32 -19.34 5.95 1.40
CA ASP A 32 -19.50 4.79 2.27
C ASP A 32 -19.47 3.52 1.42
N ILE A 33 -18.56 2.62 1.75
CA ILE A 33 -18.33 1.36 1.06
C ILE A 33 -18.53 0.16 1.99
N GLU A 34 -18.75 -0.99 1.38
CA GLU A 34 -18.78 -2.30 2.03
C GLU A 34 -17.53 -3.07 1.65
N VAL A 35 -16.80 -3.56 2.65
CA VAL A 35 -15.60 -4.40 2.46
C VAL A 35 -15.89 -5.81 2.95
N ALA A 36 -15.86 -6.76 2.02
CA ALA A 36 -16.03 -8.18 2.32
C ALA A 36 -14.93 -8.69 3.27
N PRO A 37 -15.17 -9.78 4.00
CA PRO A 37 -14.12 -10.44 4.75
C PRO A 37 -13.02 -11.03 3.86
N PRO A 38 -11.80 -11.23 4.40
CA PRO A 38 -10.74 -11.91 3.68
C PRO A 38 -11.12 -13.39 3.45
N GLN A 39 -10.88 -13.87 2.24
CA GLN A 39 -10.95 -15.29 1.88
C GLN A 39 -9.61 -15.99 2.12
N ALA A 40 -9.52 -17.28 1.74
CA ALA A 40 -8.27 -18.04 1.82
C ALA A 40 -7.11 -17.28 1.15
N HIS A 41 -5.95 -17.25 1.81
CA HIS A 41 -4.75 -16.50 1.39
C HIS A 41 -4.92 -14.98 1.33
N GLU A 42 -5.89 -14.41 2.05
CA GLU A 42 -6.11 -12.97 2.09
C GLU A 42 -6.03 -12.40 3.50
N VAL A 43 -5.65 -11.13 3.58
CA VAL A 43 -5.44 -10.39 4.81
C VAL A 43 -6.21 -9.09 4.73
N ARG A 44 -7.06 -8.82 5.72
CA ARG A 44 -7.73 -7.53 5.85
C ARG A 44 -6.95 -6.63 6.80
N ILE A 45 -6.59 -5.45 6.33
CA ILE A 45 -5.73 -4.52 7.05
C ILE A 45 -6.56 -3.33 7.51
N LYS A 46 -6.27 -2.81 8.70
CA LYS A 46 -6.74 -1.51 9.19
C LYS A 46 -5.65 -0.47 8.88
N ILE A 47 -5.83 0.32 7.83
CA ILE A 47 -4.83 1.33 7.41
C ILE A 47 -4.89 2.50 8.39
N LEU A 48 -3.71 2.92 8.83
CA LEU A 48 -3.54 4.04 9.77
C LEU A 48 -2.89 5.25 9.09
N TYR A 49 -2.10 5.00 8.04
CA TYR A 49 -1.40 6.02 7.28
C TYR A 49 -1.32 5.61 5.81
N THR A 50 -1.47 6.58 4.90
CA THR A 50 -1.22 6.37 3.47
C THR A 50 -0.45 7.55 2.89
N GLY A 51 0.54 7.25 2.06
CA GLY A 51 1.24 8.25 1.27
C GLY A 51 0.45 8.60 0.01
N VAL A 52 0.49 9.88 -0.38
CA VAL A 52 -0.04 10.32 -1.68
C VAL A 52 1.13 10.53 -2.62
N ASN A 53 1.28 9.61 -3.57
CA ASN A 53 2.20 9.77 -4.69
C ASN A 53 1.46 10.50 -5.85
N SER A 54 2.21 11.30 -6.63
CA SER A 54 1.70 12.19 -7.71
C SER A 54 0.61 11.57 -8.62
N PRO A 55 -0.30 12.40 -9.16
CA PRO A 55 -1.68 12.03 -9.53
C PRO A 55 -1.66 11.05 -10.71
N LEU A 56 -2.38 9.93 -10.71
CA LEU A 56 -3.84 9.69 -10.79
C LEU A 56 -4.59 9.87 -12.14
N PRO A 57 -4.19 10.63 -13.19
CA PRO A 57 -5.03 10.72 -14.39
C PRO A 57 -4.53 9.94 -15.61
N SER A 58 -3.31 9.38 -15.61
CA SER A 58 -2.78 8.63 -16.77
C SER A 58 -2.38 7.20 -16.46
N ASP A 59 -2.75 6.67 -15.28
CA ASP A 59 -2.31 5.34 -14.91
C ASP A 59 -2.98 4.30 -15.80
N SER A 60 -2.16 3.57 -16.56
CA SER A 60 -2.57 2.59 -17.57
C SER A 60 -3.30 1.38 -17.00
N GLU A 61 -3.34 1.24 -15.67
CA GLU A 61 -4.03 0.16 -14.96
C GLU A 61 -5.44 0.54 -14.45
N GLY A 62 -5.88 1.79 -14.68
CA GLY A 62 -7.12 2.34 -14.10
C GLY A 62 -8.41 1.72 -14.65
N VAL A 63 -8.81 0.57 -14.11
CA VAL A 63 -10.16 0.02 -14.27
C VAL A 63 -11.08 0.74 -13.30
N PHE A 64 -12.05 1.51 -13.79
CA PHE A 64 -12.99 2.27 -12.96
C PHE A 64 -14.32 1.53 -12.79
N PRO A 65 -15.03 1.70 -11.66
CA PRO A 65 -14.69 2.55 -10.51
C PRO A 65 -13.70 1.88 -9.54
N VAL A 66 -12.80 2.65 -8.92
CA VAL A 66 -11.63 2.10 -8.19
C VAL A 66 -11.32 2.86 -6.89
N ILE A 67 -10.72 2.16 -5.93
CA ILE A 67 -10.08 2.77 -4.75
C ILE A 67 -8.57 2.77 -4.97
N PHE A 68 -7.98 3.95 -5.13
CA PHE A 68 -6.55 4.13 -5.35
C PHE A 68 -5.70 3.93 -4.08
N GLY A 69 -4.40 4.21 -4.18
CA GLY A 69 -3.44 4.14 -3.09
C GLY A 69 -2.70 2.80 -3.05
N HIS A 70 -1.37 2.87 -3.03
CA HIS A 70 -0.50 1.70 -2.93
C HIS A 70 0.61 1.86 -1.88
N GLU A 71 0.67 3.02 -1.24
CA GLU A 71 1.67 3.35 -0.23
C GLU A 71 0.96 3.58 1.10
N GLY A 72 1.05 2.62 2.02
CA GLY A 72 0.32 2.69 3.28
C GLY A 72 0.90 1.82 4.38
N GLY A 73 0.41 2.01 5.59
CA GLY A 73 0.81 1.25 6.77
C GLY A 73 -0.36 1.10 7.72
N GLY A 74 -0.47 -0.06 8.34
CA GLY A 74 -1.63 -0.40 9.15
C GLY A 74 -1.41 -1.57 10.10
N VAL A 75 -2.51 -2.07 10.64
CA VAL A 75 -2.56 -3.21 11.55
C VAL A 75 -3.46 -4.28 10.96
N VAL A 76 -3.07 -5.55 10.99
CA VAL A 76 -3.92 -6.65 10.54
C VAL A 76 -5.18 -6.72 11.39
N GLU A 77 -6.35 -6.68 10.75
CA GLU A 77 -7.64 -6.80 11.40
C GLU A 77 -8.12 -8.25 11.45
N SER A 78 -8.08 -8.93 10.31
CA SER A 78 -8.42 -10.34 10.18
C SER A 78 -7.61 -11.00 9.06
N VAL A 79 -7.49 -12.32 9.12
CA VAL A 79 -6.82 -13.15 8.12
C VAL A 79 -7.79 -14.25 7.68
N GLY A 80 -7.73 -14.63 6.42
CA GLY A 80 -8.48 -15.78 5.92
C GLY A 80 -7.74 -17.10 6.10
N GLU A 81 -8.31 -18.16 5.55
CA GLU A 81 -7.73 -19.50 5.65
C GLU A 81 -6.33 -19.58 5.04
N HIS A 82 -5.47 -20.44 5.57
CA HIS A 82 -4.10 -20.70 5.09
C HIS A 82 -3.09 -19.54 5.20
N VAL A 83 -3.47 -18.38 5.75
CA VAL A 83 -2.52 -17.31 6.05
C VAL A 83 -1.66 -17.71 7.25
N THR A 84 -0.33 -17.70 7.09
CA THR A 84 0.63 -18.09 8.15
C THR A 84 1.70 -17.06 8.44
N ASN A 85 1.86 -16.04 7.59
CA ASN A 85 2.94 -15.05 7.67
C ASN A 85 2.61 -13.83 8.54
N VAL A 86 1.32 -13.58 8.82
CA VAL A 86 0.82 -12.48 9.65
C VAL A 86 -0.38 -12.93 10.50
N ALA A 87 -0.67 -12.22 11.58
CA ALA A 87 -1.83 -12.46 12.43
C ALA A 87 -2.52 -11.14 12.84
N PRO A 88 -3.80 -11.17 13.26
CA PRO A 88 -4.48 -9.99 13.80
C PRO A 88 -3.66 -9.26 14.87
N GLY A 89 -3.56 -7.94 14.76
CA GLY A 89 -2.74 -7.09 15.62
C GLY A 89 -1.31 -6.83 15.11
N ASP A 90 -0.84 -7.56 14.09
CA ASP A 90 0.48 -7.29 13.50
C ASP A 90 0.50 -5.96 12.74
N HIS A 91 1.55 -5.17 12.94
CA HIS A 91 1.82 -3.99 12.13
C HIS A 91 2.35 -4.43 10.76
N VAL A 92 1.78 -3.87 9.69
CA VAL A 92 2.04 -4.32 8.33
C VAL A 92 2.11 -3.17 7.32
N ILE A 93 2.81 -3.43 6.22
CA ILE A 93 2.82 -2.60 5.01
C ILE A 93 2.32 -3.48 3.85
N PRO A 94 1.26 -3.08 3.11
CA PRO A 94 0.87 -3.73 1.87
C PRO A 94 1.92 -3.47 0.77
N LEU A 95 2.14 -4.48 -0.07
CA LEU A 95 3.15 -4.48 -1.12
C LEU A 95 2.49 -4.55 -2.49
N TYR A 96 2.66 -3.50 -3.28
CA TYR A 96 2.20 -3.51 -4.68
C TYR A 96 3.02 -4.47 -5.55
N THR A 97 4.22 -4.85 -5.13
CA THR A 97 4.98 -5.95 -5.73
C THR A 97 5.01 -7.10 -4.74
N ALA A 98 4.28 -8.18 -5.04
CA ALA A 98 4.20 -9.34 -4.17
C ALA A 98 5.55 -10.04 -3.98
N GLU A 99 5.66 -10.89 -2.96
CA GLU A 99 6.84 -11.73 -2.71
C GLU A 99 6.42 -13.15 -2.28
N CYS A 100 6.16 -14.04 -3.25
CA CYS A 100 5.71 -15.39 -2.93
C CYS A 100 6.80 -16.37 -2.48
N ARG A 101 8.08 -16.00 -2.64
CA ARG A 101 9.28 -16.82 -2.28
C ARG A 101 9.44 -18.17 -2.98
N GLU A 102 8.47 -18.59 -3.78
CA GLU A 102 8.47 -19.91 -4.42
C GLU A 102 8.67 -19.88 -5.95
N CYS A 103 8.26 -18.80 -6.62
CA CYS A 103 8.34 -18.70 -8.08
C CYS A 103 9.78 -18.47 -8.57
N LYS A 104 10.02 -18.74 -9.87
CA LYS A 104 11.34 -18.56 -10.49
C LYS A 104 11.92 -17.15 -10.31
N PHE A 105 11.07 -16.12 -10.27
CA PHE A 105 11.50 -14.74 -10.09
C PHE A 105 11.98 -14.47 -8.66
N CYS A 106 11.16 -14.81 -7.65
CA CYS A 106 11.53 -14.66 -6.25
C CYS A 106 12.79 -15.48 -5.87
N LYS A 107 12.99 -16.65 -6.48
CA LYS A 107 14.17 -17.49 -6.25
C LYS A 107 15.42 -17.06 -7.03
N SER A 108 15.30 -16.14 -7.98
CA SER A 108 16.39 -15.86 -8.93
C SER A 108 17.55 -15.06 -8.36
N GLY A 109 17.30 -14.26 -7.32
CA GLY A 109 18.25 -13.23 -6.85
C GLY A 109 18.52 -12.09 -7.85
N LYS A 110 17.82 -12.06 -8.99
CA LYS A 110 18.03 -11.10 -10.09
C LYS A 110 16.89 -10.08 -10.26
N THR A 111 15.71 -10.38 -9.74
CA THR A 111 14.53 -9.53 -9.86
C THR A 111 13.62 -9.67 -8.63
N ASN A 112 12.87 -8.61 -8.32
CA ASN A 112 11.80 -8.60 -7.32
C ASN A 112 10.41 -8.75 -7.95
N LEU A 113 10.29 -8.91 -9.27
CA LEU A 113 9.00 -8.95 -9.98
C LEU A 113 8.32 -10.32 -9.83
N CYS A 114 7.62 -10.51 -8.70
CA CYS A 114 6.82 -11.71 -8.49
C CYS A 114 5.66 -11.81 -9.48
N GLY A 115 5.49 -12.99 -10.08
CA GLY A 115 4.40 -13.24 -11.03
C GLY A 115 3.11 -13.78 -10.39
N LYS A 116 3.10 -14.10 -9.09
CA LYS A 116 2.03 -14.91 -8.47
C LYS A 116 0.64 -14.28 -8.57
N VAL A 117 0.54 -12.96 -8.38
CA VAL A 117 -0.75 -12.24 -8.37
C VAL A 117 -0.87 -11.22 -9.50
N ARG A 118 0.17 -11.07 -10.32
CA ARG A 118 0.27 -9.96 -11.29
C ARG A 118 -0.85 -9.96 -12.33
N ALA A 119 -1.33 -11.14 -12.74
CA ALA A 119 -2.35 -11.29 -13.77
C ALA A 119 -3.75 -10.77 -13.36
N THR A 120 -4.11 -10.90 -12.08
CA THR A 120 -5.38 -10.37 -11.54
C THR A 120 -5.21 -8.97 -11.00
N GLN A 121 -4.06 -8.68 -10.39
CA GLN A 121 -3.73 -7.37 -9.84
C GLN A 121 -3.81 -6.24 -10.88
N GLY A 122 -3.28 -6.44 -12.09
CA GLY A 122 -3.37 -5.46 -13.18
C GLY A 122 -4.78 -5.30 -13.78
N ARG A 123 -5.72 -6.18 -13.41
CA ARG A 123 -7.15 -6.07 -13.74
C ARG A 123 -7.98 -5.52 -12.58
N GLY A 124 -7.33 -5.16 -11.46
CA GLY A 124 -7.98 -4.65 -10.26
C GLY A 124 -8.77 -5.70 -9.47
N LEU A 125 -8.34 -6.97 -9.51
CA LEU A 125 -9.03 -8.10 -8.88
C LEU A 125 -8.10 -8.88 -7.94
N MET A 126 -8.72 -9.57 -6.98
CA MET A 126 -8.05 -10.57 -6.13
C MET A 126 -7.66 -11.81 -6.95
N PRO A 127 -6.81 -12.72 -6.42
CA PRO A 127 -6.39 -13.93 -7.14
C PRO A 127 -7.55 -14.84 -7.60
N ASP A 128 -8.71 -14.74 -6.95
CA ASP A 128 -9.95 -15.46 -7.32
C ASP A 128 -10.77 -14.76 -8.42
N GLU A 129 -10.23 -13.71 -9.03
CA GLU A 129 -10.87 -12.88 -10.07
C GLU A 129 -12.11 -12.10 -9.59
N THR A 130 -12.25 -11.86 -8.29
CA THR A 130 -13.33 -11.05 -7.73
C THR A 130 -12.80 -9.81 -6.98
N SER A 131 -13.70 -8.91 -6.60
CA SER A 131 -13.39 -7.79 -5.72
C SER A 131 -13.84 -8.04 -4.28
N ARG A 132 -13.35 -7.20 -3.36
CA ARG A 132 -13.77 -7.16 -1.96
C ARG A 132 -14.54 -5.88 -1.63
N PHE A 133 -14.72 -4.99 -2.60
CA PHE A 133 -15.31 -3.67 -2.40
C PHE A 133 -16.62 -3.52 -3.14
N THR A 134 -17.63 -3.01 -2.43
CA THR A 134 -18.93 -2.64 -3.01
C THR A 134 -19.31 -1.24 -2.55
N CYS A 135 -19.88 -0.43 -3.43
CA CYS A 135 -20.38 0.90 -3.12
C CYS A 135 -21.65 1.15 -3.92
N LYS A 136 -22.74 1.57 -3.26
CA LYS A 136 -24.04 1.83 -3.91
C LYS A 136 -24.55 0.63 -4.75
N GLY A 137 -24.29 -0.59 -4.29
CA GLY A 137 -24.64 -1.83 -5.00
C GLY A 137 -23.78 -2.13 -6.23
N GLN A 138 -22.74 -1.35 -6.50
CA GLN A 138 -21.78 -1.56 -7.59
C GLN A 138 -20.45 -2.06 -7.05
N GLN A 139 -19.79 -2.94 -7.81
CA GLN A 139 -18.44 -3.39 -7.51
C GLN A 139 -17.44 -2.24 -7.71
N LEU A 140 -16.50 -2.08 -6.78
CA LEU A 140 -15.31 -1.24 -6.96
C LEU A 140 -14.09 -2.14 -7.22
N PHE A 141 -13.17 -1.72 -8.07
CA PHE A 141 -11.92 -2.43 -8.33
C PHE A 141 -10.83 -2.09 -7.32
N HIS A 142 -9.90 -3.03 -7.17
CA HIS A 142 -8.66 -2.83 -6.43
C HIS A 142 -7.64 -2.07 -7.27
N TYR A 143 -6.75 -1.34 -6.62
CA TYR A 143 -5.63 -0.67 -7.26
C TYR A 143 -4.32 -1.25 -6.77
N MET A 144 -3.55 -1.82 -7.71
CA MET A 144 -2.28 -2.49 -7.44
C MET A 144 -2.32 -3.51 -6.29
N GLY A 145 -3.48 -4.12 -6.02
CA GLY A 145 -3.66 -5.08 -4.93
C GLY A 145 -3.47 -4.49 -3.53
N CYS A 146 -3.51 -3.16 -3.39
CA CYS A 146 -3.30 -2.44 -2.14
C CYS A 146 -4.53 -1.61 -1.74
N SER A 147 -5.03 -0.73 -2.62
CA SER A 147 -6.19 0.15 -2.37
C SER A 147 -6.17 0.88 -1.02
N THR A 148 -5.05 1.54 -0.70
CA THR A 148 -4.81 2.16 0.62
C THR A 148 -5.60 3.46 0.86
N PHE A 149 -6.33 3.99 -0.13
CA PHE A 149 -7.22 5.15 0.05
C PHE A 149 -8.61 4.76 0.60
N SER A 150 -8.72 3.57 1.20
CA SER A 150 -9.84 3.23 2.06
C SER A 150 -9.63 3.87 3.43
N GLU A 151 -10.49 4.86 3.68
CA GLU A 151 -10.66 5.83 4.78
C GLU A 151 -9.80 7.08 4.76
N TYR A 152 -10.41 8.13 4.23
CA TYR A 152 -9.90 9.48 4.21
C TYR A 152 -10.55 10.35 5.30
N THR A 153 -9.75 11.16 6.01
CA THR A 153 -10.12 12.52 6.42
C THR A 153 -8.85 13.36 6.61
N GLY A 154 -8.63 14.35 5.73
CA GLY A 154 -7.52 15.28 5.80
C GLY A 154 -7.73 16.46 4.85
N THR A 155 -7.94 17.64 5.39
CA THR A 155 -8.21 18.89 4.68
C THR A 155 -7.04 19.32 3.80
N TYR A 156 -7.30 19.66 2.53
CA TYR A 156 -6.37 20.46 1.71
C TYR A 156 -6.04 21.75 2.48
N SER A 157 -4.81 21.84 2.96
CA SER A 157 -4.24 23.08 3.49
C SER A 157 -3.18 23.54 2.50
N SER A 158 -3.64 24.24 1.47
CA SER A 158 -2.82 25.15 0.70
C SER A 158 -2.26 26.24 1.64
N PHE A 159 -1.07 26.04 2.20
CA PHE A 159 -0.31 27.08 2.88
C PHE A 159 1.13 27.11 2.32
N PRO A 160 1.66 28.30 1.96
CA PRO A 160 3.03 28.43 1.50
C PRO A 160 3.99 28.34 2.69
N VAL A 161 4.93 27.37 2.67
CA VAL A 161 5.96 27.26 3.71
C VAL A 161 7.28 27.84 3.20
N PRO A 162 7.96 28.72 3.98
CA PRO A 162 9.23 29.35 3.61
C PRO A 162 10.37 28.35 3.41
N LYS A 163 11.38 28.75 2.61
CA LYS A 163 12.42 27.91 1.99
C LYS A 163 13.50 27.34 2.93
N ASP A 164 13.35 27.42 4.24
CA ASP A 164 14.51 27.34 5.14
C ASP A 164 14.36 26.25 6.21
N LEU A 165 14.18 24.98 5.83
CA LEU A 165 14.47 23.84 6.73
C LEU A 165 14.51 22.51 5.97
N VAL A 166 15.59 21.73 6.12
CA VAL A 166 15.79 20.38 5.54
C VAL A 166 15.11 19.29 6.40
N ARG A 167 13.94 19.59 6.97
CA ARG A 167 13.17 18.70 7.86
C ARG A 167 11.64 18.55 7.62
N PRO A 168 10.93 19.33 6.77
CA PRO A 168 9.47 19.19 6.66
C PRO A 168 8.94 18.23 5.58
N VAL A 169 9.73 17.73 4.62
CA VAL A 169 9.15 17.03 3.44
C VAL A 169 8.54 15.65 3.77
N LEU A 170 8.90 15.03 4.91
CA LEU A 170 8.25 13.79 5.36
C LEU A 170 6.80 14.03 5.82
N ASN A 171 6.50 15.19 6.42
CA ASN A 171 5.17 15.46 6.98
C ASN A 171 4.12 15.83 5.91
N ASP A 172 4.55 16.29 4.73
CA ASP A 172 3.63 16.70 3.66
C ASP A 172 3.22 15.54 2.74
N CYS A 173 3.89 14.38 2.83
CA CYS A 173 3.62 13.22 1.99
C CYS A 173 2.74 12.16 2.67
N ILE A 174 2.55 12.23 3.99
CA ILE A 174 1.82 11.23 4.77
C ILE A 174 0.46 11.82 5.18
N ILE A 175 -0.62 11.15 4.79
CA ILE A 175 -1.93 11.43 5.37
C ILE A 175 -2.07 10.56 6.63
N SER A 176 -2.19 11.21 7.79
CA SER A 176 -2.48 10.58 9.07
C SER A 176 -3.98 10.55 9.32
N PHE A 177 -4.53 9.40 9.68
CA PHE A 177 -5.96 9.27 9.98
C PHE A 177 -6.24 9.47 11.48
N SER A 178 -7.13 10.40 11.81
CA SER A 178 -7.54 10.72 13.18
C SER A 178 -8.58 9.76 13.76
N LEU A 179 -9.14 8.84 12.94
CA LEU A 179 -10.07 7.82 13.39
C LEU A 179 -9.60 6.42 12.95
N PRO A 180 -9.63 5.43 13.86
CA PRO A 180 -9.23 4.05 13.57
C PRO A 180 -10.31 3.34 12.77
N VAL A 181 -10.13 3.09 11.48
CA VAL A 181 -11.18 2.41 10.72
C VAL A 181 -10.56 1.40 9.71
N LYS A 182 -11.37 0.45 9.22
CA LYS A 182 -10.95 -0.88 8.76
C LYS A 182 -10.92 -0.92 7.23
N SER A 183 -9.85 -1.45 6.67
CA SER A 183 -9.33 -1.05 5.36
C SER A 183 -9.04 -2.30 4.48
N PRO A 184 -8.26 -2.24 3.38
CA PRO A 184 -8.34 -3.15 2.24
C PRO A 184 -8.02 -4.60 2.56
N VAL A 185 -8.54 -5.49 1.72
CA VAL A 185 -8.17 -6.90 1.69
C VAL A 185 -7.08 -7.08 0.63
N VAL A 186 -5.93 -7.62 1.04
CA VAL A 186 -4.77 -7.88 0.19
C VAL A 186 -4.42 -9.37 0.18
N ALA A 187 -3.71 -9.84 -0.84
CA ALA A 187 -3.17 -11.19 -0.83
C ALA A 187 -2.08 -11.33 0.26
N ASP A 188 -1.97 -12.50 0.89
CA ASP A 188 -0.98 -12.81 1.93
C ASP A 188 0.47 -12.62 1.46
N VAL A 189 0.74 -12.85 0.18
CA VAL A 189 2.03 -12.60 -0.48
C VAL A 189 2.29 -11.12 -0.82
N SER A 190 1.29 -10.26 -0.64
CA SER A 190 1.32 -8.81 -0.88
C SER A 190 1.29 -8.01 0.43
N VAL A 191 1.76 -8.60 1.54
CA VAL A 191 1.86 -7.91 2.83
C VAL A 191 3.14 -8.31 3.56
N VAL A 192 3.79 -7.34 4.21
CA VAL A 192 4.95 -7.57 5.05
C VAL A 192 4.69 -7.12 6.48
N LYS A 193 5.03 -7.99 7.43
CA LYS A 193 5.07 -7.67 8.86
C LYS A 193 6.25 -6.78 9.18
N ILE A 194 6.00 -5.71 9.92
CA ILE A 194 7.05 -4.79 10.39
C ILE A 194 7.19 -4.85 11.91
N ASN A 195 8.25 -4.22 12.42
CA ASN A 195 8.47 -4.09 13.85
C ASN A 195 7.32 -3.28 14.48
N PRO A 196 6.63 -3.78 15.52
CA PRO A 196 5.52 -3.06 16.15
C PRO A 196 5.94 -1.74 16.81
N LYS A 197 7.23 -1.55 17.10
CA LYS A 197 7.80 -0.29 17.61
C LYS A 197 8.12 0.74 16.52
N ALA A 198 8.05 0.35 15.24
CA ALA A 198 8.25 1.30 14.15
C ALA A 198 7.10 2.30 14.12
N LYS A 199 7.43 3.58 13.88
CA LYS A 199 6.41 4.61 13.71
C LYS A 199 5.73 4.42 12.35
N LEU A 200 4.46 4.05 12.36
CA LEU A 200 3.72 3.70 11.14
C LEU A 200 3.52 4.89 10.20
N ASP A 201 3.49 6.12 10.73
CA ASP A 201 3.45 7.35 9.93
C ASP A 201 4.57 7.37 8.88
N SER A 202 5.81 7.15 9.32
CA SER A 202 7.02 7.21 8.51
C SER A 202 7.26 5.88 7.80
N ALA A 203 6.96 4.75 8.46
CA ALA A 203 7.18 3.43 7.89
C ALA A 203 6.27 3.16 6.68
N ALA A 204 5.07 3.75 6.60
CA ALA A 204 4.17 3.62 5.45
C ALA A 204 4.82 4.04 4.12
N LEU A 205 5.73 5.02 4.15
CA LEU A 205 6.48 5.49 2.97
C LEU A 205 7.48 4.47 2.42
N LEU A 206 7.78 3.41 3.18
CA LEU A 206 8.59 2.29 2.72
C LEU A 206 7.81 1.36 1.78
N GLY A 207 6.51 1.58 1.58
CA GLY A 207 5.68 0.81 0.65
C GLY A 207 5.95 1.13 -0.82
N CYS A 208 6.53 2.31 -1.13
CA CYS A 208 6.85 2.66 -2.52
C CYS A 208 8.01 3.66 -2.66
N GLY A 209 7.78 4.96 -2.47
CA GLY A 209 8.67 6.02 -2.98
C GLY A 209 10.10 5.94 -2.45
N ILE A 210 10.26 5.84 -1.13
CA ILE A 210 11.59 5.85 -0.49
C ILE A 210 12.40 4.61 -0.89
N THR A 211 11.79 3.43 -0.80
CA THR A 211 12.44 2.16 -1.13
C THR A 211 12.77 2.05 -2.62
N THR A 212 11.93 2.61 -3.49
CA THR A 212 12.18 2.66 -4.93
C THR A 212 13.43 3.49 -5.23
N GLY A 213 13.53 4.70 -4.68
CA GLY A 213 14.70 5.56 -4.86
C GLY A 213 15.98 4.92 -4.33
N PHE A 214 15.92 4.39 -3.10
CA PHE A 214 17.06 3.76 -2.44
C PHE A 214 17.52 2.49 -3.19
N GLY A 215 16.58 1.64 -3.61
CA GLY A 215 16.86 0.43 -4.37
C GLY A 215 17.40 0.74 -5.77
N ALA A 216 16.89 1.78 -6.44
CA ALA A 216 17.39 2.20 -7.73
C ALA A 216 18.89 2.54 -7.68
N ALA A 217 19.35 3.25 -6.65
CA ALA A 217 20.78 3.54 -6.53
C ALA A 217 21.60 2.36 -6.01
N THR A 218 21.18 1.68 -4.95
CA THR A 218 22.02 0.63 -4.32
C THR A 218 22.00 -0.69 -5.06
N ARG A 219 20.86 -1.09 -5.63
CA ARG A 219 20.67 -2.42 -6.22
C ARG A 219 20.74 -2.40 -7.74
N THR A 220 20.12 -1.41 -8.38
CA THR A 220 20.03 -1.32 -9.84
C THR A 220 21.26 -0.63 -10.43
N ALA A 221 21.51 0.64 -10.05
CA ALA A 221 22.63 1.42 -10.56
C ALA A 221 23.96 1.07 -9.86
N LYS A 222 23.90 0.49 -8.65
CA LYS A 222 25.05 0.15 -7.81
C LYS A 222 26.03 1.32 -7.67
N VAL A 223 25.49 2.48 -7.31
CA VAL A 223 26.27 3.71 -7.11
C VAL A 223 27.34 3.46 -6.07
N GLU A 224 28.59 3.79 -6.42
CA GLU A 224 29.75 3.67 -5.55
C GLU A 224 30.07 5.01 -4.88
N GLU A 225 30.73 4.96 -3.72
CA GLU A 225 31.21 6.15 -3.02
C GLU A 225 32.11 7.00 -3.93
N GLY A 226 31.92 8.33 -3.91
CA GLY A 226 32.65 9.26 -4.78
C GLY A 226 32.09 9.40 -6.22
N SER A 227 31.04 8.65 -6.58
CA SER A 227 30.37 8.81 -7.88
C SER A 227 29.58 10.12 -7.99
N THR A 228 29.59 10.74 -9.17
CA THR A 228 28.72 11.90 -9.49
C THR A 228 27.38 11.40 -10.04
N VAL A 229 26.29 11.68 -9.34
CA VAL A 229 24.93 11.24 -9.72
C VAL A 229 24.08 12.43 -10.16
N GLY A 230 23.57 12.38 -11.39
CA GLY A 230 22.60 13.36 -11.90
C GLY A 230 21.17 13.01 -11.48
N ARG A 231 20.52 13.89 -10.72
CA ARG A 231 19.09 13.75 -10.35
C ARG A 231 18.24 14.63 -11.26
N ARG A 232 17.28 14.03 -11.96
CA ARG A 232 16.36 14.78 -12.83
C ARG A 232 15.09 15.29 -12.11
N GLU A 233 14.68 14.66 -11.01
CA GLU A 233 13.42 14.98 -10.32
C GLU A 233 13.53 14.97 -8.79
N CYS A 234 12.89 15.95 -8.13
CA CYS A 234 13.01 16.19 -6.68
C CYS A 234 11.88 15.61 -5.78
N GLY A 235 11.04 14.69 -6.28
CA GLY A 235 9.96 14.06 -5.49
C GLY A 235 10.42 12.94 -4.54
N CYS A 236 9.46 12.23 -3.89
CA CYS A 236 9.71 11.15 -2.91
C CYS A 236 10.71 10.10 -3.40
N VAL A 237 10.55 9.64 -4.65
CA VAL A 237 11.47 8.67 -5.28
C VAL A 237 12.89 9.24 -5.40
N GLY A 238 13.00 10.49 -5.83
CA GLY A 238 14.29 11.16 -5.90
C GLY A 238 14.92 11.38 -4.52
N PHE A 239 14.14 11.52 -3.44
CA PHE A 239 14.69 11.70 -2.09
C PHE A 239 15.27 10.38 -1.56
N GLY A 240 14.67 9.24 -1.89
CA GLY A 240 15.26 7.92 -1.61
C GLY A 240 16.67 7.74 -2.21
N LEU A 241 16.95 8.41 -3.34
CA LEU A 241 18.29 8.45 -3.96
C LEU A 241 19.32 9.21 -3.10
N VAL A 242 18.89 10.26 -2.39
CA VAL A 242 19.77 11.17 -1.62
C VAL A 242 20.27 10.54 -0.31
N LEU A 243 19.53 9.58 0.26
CA LEU A 243 19.96 8.88 1.48
C LEU A 243 21.33 8.18 1.35
N LEU A 244 21.86 8.06 0.13
CA LEU A 244 23.15 7.43 -0.17
C LEU A 244 24.30 8.42 -0.39
N THR A 245 24.01 9.70 -0.63
CA THR A 245 25.04 10.66 -1.09
C THR A 245 25.57 11.59 0.01
N GLY A 246 25.13 11.46 1.26
CA GLY A 246 25.76 12.14 2.40
C GLY A 246 25.88 13.67 2.27
N PHE A 247 24.87 14.34 1.71
CA PHE A 247 24.74 15.80 1.74
C PHE A 247 23.81 16.23 2.88
#